data_AF-A0A919DQA3-F1
#
_entry.id   AF-A0A919DQA3-F1
#
_cell.length_a   1.000
_cell.length_b   1.000
_cell.length_c   1.000
_cell.angle_alpha   90.00
_cell.angle_beta   90.00
_cell.angle_gamma   90.00
#
_symmetry.space_group_name_H-M   'P 1'
#
loop_
_entity.id
_entity.type
_entity.pdbx_description
1 polymer ?
#
loop_
_entity_poly.entity_id
_entity_poly.type
_entity_poly.pdbx_seq_one_letter_code
_entity_poly.pdbx_strand_id
1 'polypeptide(L)'
;MTATDRSLELVSTAAQAAADKLAHDIIAYDVSDVLSITDAFVLASAPSDRQVKSIVDEIEERLLKELGAKPVRREGDREARWVLLDYVDIVVHVQHSEERVFYALERLWKDCPEIELPADAKATRGKAEEHARLKAAEDSAEPGGEWR
;
A
#
# COMPACT_ATOMS: atom_id res chain seq x y z
N MET A 1 -13.00 16.36 -11.61
CA MET A 1 -11.76 17.07 -11.25
C MET A 1 -10.64 16.05 -11.29
N THR A 2 -9.40 16.49 -11.43
CA THR A 2 -8.23 15.61 -11.33
C THR A 2 -7.51 15.91 -10.03
N ALA A 3 -6.74 14.95 -9.51
CA ALA A 3 -5.94 15.13 -8.30
C ALA A 3 -5.10 16.40 -8.38
N THR A 4 -5.06 17.16 -7.28
CA THR A 4 -4.31 18.42 -7.20
C THR A 4 -2.80 18.18 -7.20
N ASP A 5 -2.01 19.20 -7.56
CA ASP A 5 -0.54 19.12 -7.52
C ASP A 5 -0.02 18.71 -6.13
N ARG A 6 -0.68 19.20 -5.07
CA ARG A 6 -0.36 18.83 -3.68
C ARG A 6 -0.59 17.34 -3.42
N SER A 7 -1.71 16.80 -3.88
CA SER A 7 -2.03 15.37 -3.77
C SER A 7 -1.02 14.52 -4.54
N LEU A 8 -0.59 14.96 -5.73
CA LEU A 8 0.44 14.26 -6.52
C LEU A 8 1.81 14.25 -5.82
N GLU A 9 2.21 15.35 -5.17
CA GLU A 9 3.43 15.39 -4.34
C GLU A 9 3.35 14.39 -3.18
N LEU A 10 2.23 14.37 -2.45
CA LEU A 10 2.00 13.44 -1.34
C LEU A 10 2.05 11.99 -1.82
N VAL A 11 1.38 11.67 -2.94
CA VAL A 11 1.38 10.33 -3.55
C VAL A 11 2.80 9.91 -3.92
N SER A 12 3.56 10.78 -4.59
CA SER A 12 4.92 10.46 -5.03
C SER A 12 5.86 10.21 -3.84
N THR A 13 5.81 11.04 -2.81
CA THR A 13 6.64 10.86 -1.59
C THR A 13 6.24 9.59 -0.83
N ALA A 14 4.95 9.31 -0.68
CA ALA A 14 4.46 8.08 -0.03
C ALA A 14 4.87 6.82 -0.82
N ALA A 15 4.73 6.85 -2.15
CA ALA A 15 5.10 5.73 -3.00
C ALA A 15 6.62 5.46 -2.95
N GLN A 16 7.45 6.50 -2.97
CA GLN A 16 8.89 6.33 -2.84
C GLN A 16 9.27 5.80 -1.44
N ALA A 17 8.69 6.33 -0.36
CA ALA A 17 8.88 5.80 0.99
C ALA A 17 8.55 4.31 1.09
N ALA A 18 7.44 3.88 0.49
CA ALA A 18 7.07 2.48 0.43
C ALA A 18 8.06 1.64 -0.38
N ALA A 19 8.52 2.14 -1.52
CA ALA A 19 9.49 1.46 -2.38
C ALA A 19 10.84 1.28 -1.68
N ASP A 20 11.31 2.28 -0.93
CA ASP A 20 12.56 2.24 -0.16
C ASP A 20 12.51 1.20 0.97
N LYS A 21 11.30 0.85 1.43
CA LYS A 21 11.05 -0.27 2.35
C LYS A 21 10.68 -1.59 1.67
N LEU A 22 10.99 -1.70 0.38
CA LEU A 22 10.78 -2.91 -0.43
C LEU A 22 9.32 -3.38 -0.43
N ALA A 23 8.37 -2.44 -0.41
CA ALA A 23 6.95 -2.80 -0.53
C ALA A 23 6.66 -3.52 -1.86
N HIS A 24 5.55 -4.23 -1.88
CA HIS A 24 5.01 -4.94 -3.02
C HIS A 24 3.85 -4.14 -3.64
N ASP A 25 3.78 -4.15 -4.97
CA ASP A 25 2.64 -3.70 -5.76
C ASP A 25 2.14 -2.27 -5.50
N ILE A 26 3.03 -1.30 -5.34
CA ILE A 26 2.63 0.08 -5.01
C ILE A 26 1.83 0.72 -6.16
N ILE A 27 0.54 1.00 -5.98
CA ILE A 27 -0.34 1.63 -6.99
C ILE A 27 -1.07 2.82 -6.39
N ALA A 28 -1.42 3.80 -7.22
CA ALA A 28 -2.21 4.94 -6.80
C ALA A 28 -3.30 5.23 -7.83
N TYR A 29 -4.49 5.57 -7.36
CA TYR A 29 -5.63 5.93 -8.20
C TYR A 29 -6.08 7.35 -7.92
N ASP A 30 -6.40 8.10 -8.98
CA ASP A 30 -7.09 9.38 -8.87
C ASP A 30 -8.58 9.11 -8.60
N VAL A 31 -8.99 9.39 -7.37
CA VAL A 31 -10.36 9.18 -6.89
C VAL A 31 -11.11 10.51 -6.72
N SER A 32 -10.55 11.63 -7.17
CA SER A 32 -11.11 12.97 -7.01
C SER A 32 -12.46 13.19 -7.73
N ASP A 33 -12.77 12.35 -8.72
CA ASP A 33 -14.07 12.32 -9.39
C ASP A 33 -15.13 11.45 -8.67
N VAL A 34 -14.69 10.58 -7.77
CA VAL A 34 -15.55 9.59 -7.08
C VAL A 34 -15.76 9.98 -5.62
N LEU A 35 -14.75 10.56 -4.98
CA LEU A 35 -14.78 11.00 -3.59
C LEU A 35 -14.73 12.53 -3.52
N SER A 36 -15.54 13.11 -2.64
CA SER A 36 -15.70 14.57 -2.54
C SER A 36 -14.61 15.29 -1.76
N ILE A 37 -13.71 14.55 -1.10
CA ILE A 37 -12.70 15.09 -0.18
C ILE A 37 -11.30 14.59 -0.54
N THR A 38 -11.17 13.29 -0.81
CA THR A 38 -9.89 12.65 -1.11
C THR A 38 -9.63 12.63 -2.60
N ASP A 39 -8.46 13.07 -3.00
CA ASP A 39 -8.03 13.11 -4.41
C ASP A 39 -7.40 11.79 -4.85
N ALA A 40 -6.65 11.12 -3.96
CA ALA A 40 -5.90 9.93 -4.33
C ALA A 40 -5.98 8.79 -3.31
N PHE A 41 -6.01 7.55 -3.82
CA PHE A 41 -5.93 6.34 -3.02
C PHE A 41 -4.68 5.54 -3.37
N VAL A 42 -3.74 5.44 -2.42
CA VAL A 42 -2.47 4.72 -2.58
C VAL A 42 -2.57 3.35 -1.90
N LEU A 43 -2.19 2.30 -2.62
CA LEU A 43 -2.16 0.93 -2.14
C LEU A 43 -0.71 0.42 -2.17
N ALA A 44 -0.26 -0.15 -1.07
CA ALA A 44 1.02 -0.84 -0.96
C ALA A 44 0.84 -2.15 -0.19
N SER A 45 1.77 -3.08 -0.35
CA SER A 45 1.71 -4.35 0.36
C SER A 45 3.05 -4.85 0.86
N ALA A 46 3.02 -5.82 1.76
CA ALA A 46 4.23 -6.43 2.29
C ALA A 46 4.05 -7.93 2.59
N PRO A 47 5.11 -8.74 2.58
CA PRO A 47 5.08 -10.16 2.90
C PRO A 47 5.04 -10.48 4.41
N SER A 48 5.05 -9.46 5.29
CA SER A 48 4.96 -9.67 6.73
C SER A 48 4.43 -8.43 7.46
N ASP A 49 3.77 -8.63 8.59
CA ASP A 49 3.22 -7.57 9.45
C ASP A 49 4.31 -6.59 9.93
N ARG A 50 5.51 -7.10 10.21
CA ARG A 50 6.67 -6.27 10.58
C ARG A 50 7.04 -5.29 9.46
N GLN A 51 6.98 -5.75 8.22
CA GLN A 51 7.31 -4.92 7.07
C GLN A 51 6.17 -3.95 6.74
N VAL A 52 4.89 -4.35 6.90
CA VAL A 52 3.75 -3.42 6.85
C VAL A 52 4.00 -2.24 7.79
N LYS A 53 4.32 -2.52 9.06
CA LYS A 53 4.62 -1.46 10.04
C LYS A 53 5.81 -0.59 9.61
N SER A 54 6.87 -1.21 9.10
CA SER A 54 8.07 -0.47 8.66
C SER A 54 7.80 0.46 7.47
N ILE A 55 6.91 0.05 6.55
CA ILE A 55 6.45 0.87 5.42
C ILE A 55 5.62 2.04 5.93
N VAL A 56 4.66 1.78 6.82
CA VAL A 56 3.79 2.80 7.42
C VAL A 56 4.62 3.87 8.14
N ASP A 57 5.53 3.44 9.02
CA ASP A 57 6.33 4.36 9.82
C ASP A 57 7.24 5.23 8.91
N GLU A 58 7.78 4.68 7.83
CA GLU A 58 8.58 5.44 6.85
C GLU A 58 7.73 6.44 6.06
N ILE A 59 6.52 6.08 5.63
CA ILE A 59 5.61 6.98 4.93
C ILE A 59 5.26 8.17 5.83
N GLU A 60 4.90 7.92 7.09
CA GLU A 60 4.62 8.98 8.06
C GLU A 60 5.84 9.88 8.28
N GLU A 61 7.01 9.29 8.49
CA GLU A 61 8.26 10.02 8.71
C GLU A 61 8.60 10.92 7.52
N ARG A 62 8.51 10.39 6.30
CA ARG A 62 8.92 11.09 5.07
C ARG A 62 7.94 12.20 4.70
N LEU A 63 6.64 11.93 4.76
CA LEU A 63 5.61 12.95 4.51
C LEU A 63 5.69 14.09 5.53
N LEU A 64 6.01 13.79 6.79
CA LEU A 64 6.23 14.82 7.80
C LEU A 64 7.49 15.64 7.53
N LYS A 65 8.62 15.00 7.23
CA LYS A 65 9.92 15.67 7.05
C LYS A 65 10.00 16.50 5.77
N GLU A 66 9.50 15.96 4.66
CA GLU A 66 9.63 16.61 3.34
C GLU A 66 8.50 17.58 3.06
N LEU A 67 7.28 17.25 3.48
CA LEU A 67 6.06 17.98 3.09
C LEU A 67 5.31 18.60 4.27
N GLY A 68 5.76 18.38 5.51
CA GLY A 68 5.10 18.87 6.72
C GLY A 68 3.73 18.25 6.98
N ALA A 69 3.41 17.13 6.32
CA ALA A 69 2.10 16.49 6.37
C ALA A 69 2.03 15.49 7.54
N LYS A 70 0.95 15.56 8.31
CA LYS A 70 0.64 14.60 9.38
C LYS A 70 -0.67 13.89 9.05
N PRO A 71 -0.77 12.58 9.27
CA PRO A 71 -2.04 11.91 9.10
C PRO A 71 -3.02 12.42 10.14
N VAL A 72 -4.25 12.68 9.70
CA VAL A 72 -5.37 13.04 10.55
C VAL A 72 -5.86 11.82 11.33
N ARG A 73 -5.78 10.64 10.71
CA ARG A 73 -6.15 9.37 11.32
C ARG A 73 -5.23 8.24 10.88
N ARG A 74 -4.98 7.31 11.80
CA ARG A 74 -4.34 6.00 11.57
C ARG A 74 -5.27 4.91 12.08
N GLU A 75 -5.52 3.89 11.25
CA GLU A 75 -6.37 2.73 11.59
C GLU A 75 -5.61 1.41 11.36
N GLY A 76 -6.02 0.33 12.04
CA GLY A 76 -5.49 -1.04 11.80
C GLY A 76 -4.16 -1.40 12.48
N ASP A 77 -3.53 -0.46 13.20
CA ASP A 77 -2.15 -0.62 13.72
C ASP A 77 -1.93 -1.80 14.69
N ARG A 78 -2.96 -2.19 15.47
CA ARG A 78 -2.80 -3.23 16.51
C ARG A 78 -2.48 -4.61 15.93
N GLU A 79 -3.01 -4.93 14.77
CA GLU A 79 -2.79 -6.21 14.10
C GLU A 79 -1.72 -6.12 13.01
N ALA A 80 -1.44 -4.91 12.50
CA ALA A 80 -0.49 -4.61 11.42
C ALA A 80 -0.69 -5.46 10.14
N ARG A 81 -1.82 -6.17 10.04
CA ARG A 81 -2.22 -6.94 8.86
C ARG A 81 -2.73 -6.03 7.75
N TRP A 82 -3.33 -4.91 8.14
CA TRP A 82 -3.64 -3.77 7.30
C TRP A 82 -3.52 -2.49 8.14
N VAL A 83 -3.06 -1.42 7.53
CA VAL A 83 -2.97 -0.10 8.14
C VAL A 83 -3.42 0.93 7.13
N LEU A 84 -4.25 1.85 7.57
CA LEU A 84 -4.74 2.97 6.78
C LEU A 84 -4.26 4.28 7.39
N LEU A 85 -3.62 5.12 6.56
CA LEU A 85 -3.20 6.49 6.89
C LEU A 85 -4.06 7.47 6.09
N ASP A 86 -4.79 8.33 6.79
CA ASP A 86 -5.66 9.34 6.22
C ASP A 86 -5.01 10.72 6.33
N TYR A 87 -4.70 11.34 5.19
CA TYR A 87 -4.16 12.69 5.08
C TYR A 87 -5.19 13.69 4.54
N VAL A 88 -6.47 13.34 4.49
CA VAL A 88 -7.57 14.07 3.85
C VAL A 88 -7.43 14.10 2.32
N ASP A 89 -6.37 14.73 1.81
CA ASP A 89 -6.07 14.86 0.39
C ASP A 89 -5.76 13.50 -0.25
N ILE A 90 -5.06 12.63 0.48
CA ILE A 90 -4.74 11.27 0.06
C ILE A 90 -5.02 10.26 1.18
N VAL A 91 -5.35 9.04 0.79
CA VAL A 91 -5.42 7.89 1.70
C VAL A 91 -4.36 6.88 1.27
N VAL A 92 -3.57 6.39 2.23
CA VAL A 92 -2.57 5.35 2.00
C VAL A 92 -2.97 4.09 2.75
N HIS A 93 -3.11 2.99 2.02
CA HIS A 93 -3.49 1.69 2.55
C HIS A 93 -2.36 0.69 2.36
N VAL A 94 -1.76 0.24 3.46
CA VAL A 94 -0.69 -0.75 3.48
C VAL A 94 -1.23 -2.05 4.05
N GLN A 95 -1.09 -3.16 3.33
CA GLN A 95 -1.66 -4.45 3.76
C GLN A 95 -0.74 -5.63 3.52
N HIS A 96 -1.05 -6.77 4.14
CA HIS A 96 -0.35 -8.01 3.85
C HIS A 96 -0.57 -8.44 2.38
N SER A 97 0.45 -9.03 1.76
CA SER A 97 0.43 -9.43 0.34
C SER A 97 -0.64 -10.47 0.04
N GLU A 98 -0.83 -11.43 0.96
CA GLU A 98 -1.89 -12.45 0.83
C GLU A 98 -3.30 -11.85 0.90
N GLU A 99 -3.52 -10.91 1.83
CA GLU A 99 -4.81 -10.21 1.98
C GLU A 99 -5.14 -9.39 0.74
N ARG A 100 -4.13 -8.79 0.12
CA ARG A 100 -4.30 -8.08 -1.14
C ARG A 100 -4.82 -8.97 -2.25
N VAL A 101 -4.23 -10.15 -2.41
CA VAL A 101 -4.65 -11.11 -3.44
C VAL A 101 -6.08 -11.59 -3.16
N PHE A 102 -6.41 -11.82 -1.89
CA PHE A 102 -7.73 -12.30 -1.49
C PHE A 102 -8.83 -11.24 -1.65
N TYR A 103 -8.64 -10.03 -1.12
CA TYR A 103 -9.65 -8.96 -1.15
C TYR A 103 -9.66 -8.17 -2.45
N ALA A 104 -8.51 -8.07 -3.14
CA ALA A 104 -8.35 -7.36 -4.42
C ALA A 104 -9.00 -5.96 -4.39
N LEU A 105 -8.64 -5.14 -3.40
CA LEU A 105 -9.21 -3.80 -3.18
C LEU A 105 -9.08 -2.89 -4.40
N GLU A 106 -8.09 -3.12 -5.27
CA GLU A 106 -7.93 -2.45 -6.56
C GLU A 106 -9.20 -2.50 -7.42
N ARG A 107 -10.01 -3.54 -7.27
CA ARG A 107 -11.27 -3.68 -8.02
C ARG A 107 -12.27 -2.57 -7.72
N LEU A 108 -12.18 -1.93 -6.56
CA LEU A 108 -13.00 -0.78 -6.19
C LEU A 108 -12.65 0.45 -7.02
N TRP A 109 -11.40 0.57 -7.46
CA TRP A 109 -10.85 1.74 -8.14
C TRP A 109 -10.52 1.47 -9.61
N LYS A 110 -10.95 0.33 -10.16
CA LYS A 110 -10.61 -0.09 -11.53
C LYS A 110 -11.02 0.91 -12.63
N ASP A 111 -12.04 1.72 -12.35
CA ASP A 111 -12.60 2.71 -13.29
C ASP A 111 -11.97 4.11 -13.06
N CYS A 112 -11.10 4.24 -12.06
CA CYS A 112 -10.37 5.46 -11.76
C CYS A 112 -9.03 5.49 -12.54
N PRO A 113 -8.58 6.67 -12.99
CA PRO A 113 -7.25 6.81 -13.60
C PRO A 113 -6.14 6.38 -12.63
N GLU A 114 -5.16 5.63 -13.11
CA GLU A 114 -3.94 5.35 -12.34
C GLU A 114 -3.04 6.59 -12.35
N ILE A 115 -2.52 6.98 -11.18
CA ILE A 115 -1.56 8.07 -11.03
C ILE A 115 -0.16 7.53 -11.34
N GLU A 116 0.58 8.26 -12.16
CA GLU A 116 1.95 7.93 -12.51
C GLU A 116 2.88 8.00 -11.29
N LEU A 117 3.61 6.91 -11.03
CA LEU A 117 4.48 6.76 -9.85
C LEU A 117 5.99 6.79 -10.19
N PRO A 118 6.87 6.97 -9.18
CA PRO A 118 8.31 6.77 -9.37
C PRO A 118 8.66 5.39 -9.93
N ALA A 119 9.79 5.28 -10.64
CA ALA A 119 10.22 4.04 -11.30
C ALA A 119 10.39 2.88 -10.30
N ASP A 120 10.96 3.15 -9.13
CA ASP A 120 11.17 2.14 -8.08
C ASP A 120 9.84 1.59 -7.56
N ALA A 121 8.83 2.46 -7.42
CA ALA A 121 7.50 2.04 -7.00
C ALA A 121 6.84 1.14 -8.05
N LYS A 122 6.96 1.47 -9.34
CA LYS A 122 6.45 0.63 -10.43
C LYS A 122 7.15 -0.72 -10.55
N ALA A 123 8.44 -0.78 -10.22
CA ALA A 123 9.22 -2.03 -10.24
C ALA A 123 8.73 -3.06 -9.20
N THR A 124 7.81 -2.69 -8.31
CA THR A 124 7.22 -3.59 -7.31
C THR A 124 6.01 -4.40 -7.80
N ARG A 125 5.52 -4.13 -9.03
CA ARG A 125 4.36 -4.80 -9.64
C ARG A 125 4.58 -6.33 -9.76
N GLY A 126 3.57 -7.12 -9.43
CA GLY A 126 3.54 -8.59 -9.45
C GLY A 126 4.05 -9.27 -8.18
N LYS A 127 4.69 -8.55 -7.25
CA LYS A 127 5.40 -9.16 -6.10
C LYS A 127 4.47 -9.82 -5.08
N ALA A 128 3.26 -9.33 -4.88
CA ALA A 128 2.29 -9.91 -3.96
C ALA A 128 1.77 -11.25 -4.50
N GLU A 129 1.49 -11.35 -5.80
CA GLU A 129 1.10 -12.62 -6.43
C GLU A 129 2.23 -13.64 -6.41
N GLU A 130 3.47 -13.21 -6.68
CA GLU A 130 4.67 -14.05 -6.57
C GLU A 130 4.81 -14.59 -5.14
N HIS A 131 4.72 -13.70 -4.14
CA HIS A 131 4.79 -14.09 -2.74
C HIS A 131 3.69 -15.08 -2.34
N ALA A 132 2.43 -14.80 -2.69
CA ALA A 132 1.31 -15.69 -2.39
C ALA A 132 1.47 -17.08 -3.03
N ARG A 133 2.01 -17.14 -4.26
CA ARG A 133 2.31 -18.42 -4.93
C ARG A 133 3.41 -19.20 -4.21
N LEU A 134 4.48 -18.53 -3.79
CA LEU A 134 5.59 -19.17 -3.06
C LEU A 134 5.12 -19.69 -1.70
N LYS A 135 4.32 -18.90 -0.97
CA LYS A 135 3.70 -19.32 0.30
C LYS A 135 2.80 -20.54 0.14
N ALA A 136 1.91 -20.54 -0.86
CA ALA A 136 1.05 -21.69 -1.14
C ALA A 136 1.84 -22.95 -1.50
N ALA A 137 2.96 -22.81 -2.22
CA ALA A 137 3.84 -23.93 -2.55
C ALA A 137 4.55 -24.49 -1.30
N GLU A 138 5.02 -23.63 -0.41
CA GLU A 138 5.63 -23.99 0.88
C GLU A 138 4.63 -24.75 1.77
N ASP A 139 3.43 -24.21 1.95
CA ASP A 139 2.38 -24.83 2.79
C ASP A 139 1.93 -26.19 2.22
N SER A 140 1.97 -26.38 0.90
CA SER A 140 1.69 -27.66 0.25
C SER A 140 2.83 -28.68 0.35
N ALA A 141 4.05 -28.20 0.63
CA ALA A 141 5.27 -29.00 0.72
C ALA A 141 5.58 -29.48 2.14
N GLU A 142 4.85 -29.04 3.17
CA GLU A 142 4.86 -29.62 4.52
C GLU A 142 3.86 -30.81 4.59
N PRO A 143 4.31 -32.07 4.43
CA PRO A 143 3.43 -33.20 4.67
C PRO A 143 3.32 -33.34 6.20
N GLY A 144 2.09 -33.45 6.70
CA GLY A 144 1.79 -33.60 8.13
C GLY A 144 2.85 -34.38 8.91
N GLY A 145 3.67 -33.65 9.67
CA GLY A 145 4.71 -34.20 10.51
C GLY A 145 4.10 -34.95 11.69
N GLU A 146 4.13 -36.27 11.58
CA GLU A 146 4.34 -37.24 12.65
C GLU A 146 3.71 -36.93 14.02
N TRP A 147 2.46 -37.40 14.20
CA TRP A 147 2.04 -37.89 15.51
C TRP A 147 2.67 -39.28 15.72
N ARG A 148 3.79 -39.32 16.43
CA ARG A 148 4.35 -40.53 17.06
C ARG A 148 4.76 -40.23 18.49
#